data_AF-A0A6G7Z301-F1
#
_entry.id   AF-A0A6G7Z301-F1
#
_cell.length_a   1.000
_cell.length_b   1.000
_cell.length_c   1.000
_cell.angle_alpha   90.00
_cell.angle_beta   90.00
_cell.angle_gamma   90.00
#
_symmetry.space_group_name_H-M   'P 1'
#
loop_
_entity.id
_entity.type
_entity.pdbx_description
1 polymer ?
#
loop_
_entity_poly.entity_id
_entity_poly.type
_entity_poly.pdbx_seq_one_letter_code
_entity_poly.pdbx_strand_id
1 'polypeptide(L)' 'MSDGPTGDATVDAALAPLADLAARPLAEHPGVLEDVHRTLHDHLADEPDAPGEARPRP' A
#
# COMPACT_ATOMS: atom_id res chain seq x y z
N MET A 1 -18.43 -3.82 -2.28
CA MET A 1 -17.15 -3.28 -1.76
C MET A 1 -16.45 -4.46 -1.13
N SER A 2 -15.42 -5.02 -1.79
CA SER A 2 -14.62 -6.07 -1.16
C SER A 2 -13.67 -5.40 -0.18
N ASP A 3 -14.12 -5.23 1.05
CA ASP A 3 -13.27 -4.87 2.20
C ASP A 3 -12.66 -6.16 2.78
N GLY A 4 -12.09 -6.98 1.89
CA GLY A 4 -11.49 -8.27 2.21
C GLY A 4 -9.97 -8.17 2.09
N PRO A 5 -9.22 -9.04 2.78
CA PRO A 5 -7.76 -9.06 2.69
C PRO A 5 -7.31 -9.17 1.24
N THR A 6 -6.27 -8.43 0.89
CA THR A 6 -5.65 -8.43 -0.44
C THR A 6 -5.00 -9.78 -0.76
N GLY A 7 -4.75 -10.59 0.27
CA GLY A 7 -4.06 -11.87 0.16
C GLY A 7 -2.54 -11.76 0.35
N ASP A 8 -2.03 -10.54 0.46
CA ASP A 8 -0.64 -10.25 0.83
C ASP A 8 -0.61 -9.69 2.25
N ALA A 9 0.06 -10.41 3.16
CA ALA A 9 0.12 -10.06 4.57
C ALA A 9 0.84 -8.73 4.84
N THR A 10 1.83 -8.37 4.01
CA THR A 10 2.55 -7.11 4.10
C THR A 10 1.66 -5.96 3.67
N VAL A 11 0.93 -6.13 2.56
CA VAL A 11 -0.03 -5.14 2.07
C VAL A 11 -1.18 -4.96 3.05
N ASP A 12 -1.74 -6.05 3.58
CA ASP A 12 -2.83 -6.01 4.57
C ASP A 12 -2.39 -5.31 5.86
N ALA A 13 -1.17 -5.56 6.33
CA ALA A 13 -0.61 -4.88 7.49
C ALA A 13 -0.35 -3.38 7.24
N ALA A 14 0.15 -3.02 6.04
CA ALA A 14 0.36 -1.64 5.66
C ALA A 14 -0.96 -0.85 5.53
N LEU A 15 -2.05 -1.51 5.13
CA LEU A 15 -3.37 -0.87 4.99
C LEU A 15 -4.15 -0.76 6.30
N ALA A 16 -3.84 -1.58 7.32
CA ALA A 16 -4.54 -1.58 8.60
C ALA A 16 -4.69 -0.19 9.26
N PRO A 17 -3.68 0.70 9.26
CA PRO A 17 -3.82 2.05 9.82
C PRO A 17 -4.85 2.94 9.12
N LEU A 18 -5.19 2.65 7.86
CA LEU A 18 -6.16 3.43 7.09
C LEU A 18 -7.60 3.20 7.58
N ALA A 19 -7.89 2.04 8.17
CA ALA A 19 -9.21 1.73 8.73
C ALA A 19 -9.62 2.74 9.84
N ASP A 20 -8.64 3.23 10.59
CA ASP A 20 -8.84 4.20 11.68
C ASP A 20 -8.58 5.65 11.27
N LEU A 21 -8.21 5.92 10.02
CA LEU A 21 -7.80 7.24 9.56
C LEU A 21 -8.91 8.28 9.75
N ALA A 22 -10.17 7.88 9.51
CA ALA A 22 -11.34 8.75 9.69
C ALA A 22 -11.57 9.17 11.16
N ALA A 23 -11.06 8.41 12.13
CA ALA A 23 -11.14 8.73 13.55
C ALA A 23 -9.99 9.64 14.03
N ARG A 24 -8.96 9.86 13.20
CA ARG A 24 -7.79 10.69 13.52
C ARG A 24 -7.97 12.15 13.11
N PRO A 25 -7.28 13.10 13.76
CA PRO A 25 -7.20 14.48 13.30
C PRO A 25 -6.64 14.57 11.86
N LEU A 26 -7.23 15.43 11.03
CA LEU A 26 -6.76 15.63 9.64
C LEU A 26 -5.27 15.98 9.54
N ALA A 27 -4.72 16.67 10.55
CA ALA A 27 -3.30 17.02 10.59
C ALA A 27 -2.37 15.79 10.63
N GLU A 28 -2.86 14.64 11.10
CA GLU A 28 -2.09 13.39 11.20
C GLU A 28 -2.21 12.52 9.94
N HIS A 29 -3.20 12.79 9.09
CA HIS A 29 -3.47 11.96 7.89
C HIS A 29 -2.28 11.90 6.93
N PRO A 30 -1.57 12.99 6.63
CA PRO A 30 -0.44 12.95 5.71
C PRO A 30 0.66 11.99 6.16
N GLY A 31 0.97 11.97 7.46
CA GLY A 31 2.00 11.09 8.01
C GLY A 31 1.63 9.60 7.92
N VAL A 32 0.36 9.29 8.17
CA VAL A 32 -0.15 7.91 8.01
C VAL A 32 -0.11 7.51 6.53
N LEU A 33 -0.59 8.36 5.62
CA LEU A 33 -0.59 8.07 4.19
C LEU A 33 0.82 7.90 3.63
N GLU A 34 1.78 8.71 4.07
CA GLU A 34 3.18 8.63 3.67
C GLU A 34 3.84 7.32 4.13
N ASP A 35 3.54 6.87 5.35
CA ASP A 35 4.06 5.61 5.88
C ASP A 35 3.52 4.39 5.12
N VAL A 36 2.22 4.39 4.83
CA VAL A 36 1.60 3.36 3.98
C VAL A 36 2.20 3.38 2.58
N HIS A 37 2.34 4.58 1.98
CA HIS A 37 2.91 4.71 0.64
C HIS A 37 4.35 4.18 0.57
N ARG A 38 5.20 4.57 1.53
CA ARG A 38 6.59 4.10 1.60
C ARG A 38 6.65 2.58 1.77
N THR A 39 5.88 2.02 2.70
CA THR A 39 5.89 0.57 2.98
C THR A 39 5.49 -0.23 1.74
N LEU A 40 4.43 0.20 1.03
CA LEU A 40 3.99 -0.47 -0.20
C LEU A 40 4.99 -0.28 -1.34
N HIS A 41 5.60 0.91 -1.47
CA HIS A 41 6.60 1.18 -2.48
C HIS A 41 7.87 0.34 -2.27
N ASP A 42 8.32 0.22 -1.03
CA ASP A 42 9.49 -0.59 -0.68
C ASP A 42 9.21 -2.08 -0.93
N HIS A 43 8.02 -2.57 -0.55
CA HIS A 43 7.59 -3.94 -0.85
C HIS A 43 7.61 -4.23 -2.36
N LEU A 44 7.04 -3.33 -3.18
CA LEU A 44 7.07 -3.43 -4.65
C LEU A 44 8.49 -3.34 -5.23
N ALA A 45 9.39 -2.59 -4.60
CA ALA A 45 10.78 -2.46 -5.04
C ALA A 45 11.62 -3.70 -4.73
N ASP A 46 11.26 -4.45 -3.68
CA ASP A 46 11.90 -5.72 -3.31
C ASP A 46 11.34 -6.93 -4.08
N GLU A 47 10.19 -6.80 -4.76
CA GLU A 47 9.68 -7.84 -5.63
C GLU A 47 10.64 -8.03 -6.84
N PRO A 48 11.15 -9.25 -7.08
CA PRO A 48 11.95 -9.50 -8.26
C PRO A 48 11.08 -9.23 -9.49
N ASP A 49 11.58 -8.44 -10.43
CA ASP A 49 10.91 -8.13 -11.70
C ASP A 49 10.37 -9.44 -12.29
N ALA A 50 9.05 -9.62 -12.19
CA ALA A 50 8.42 -10.83 -12.70
C ALA A 50 8.70 -10.86 -14.21
N PRO A 51 9.32 -11.92 -14.76
CA PRO A 51 9.60 -11.96 -16.19
C PRO A 51 8.27 -12.14 -16.94
N GLY A 52 7.61 -11.03 -17.27
CA GLY A 52 6.32 -11.12 -17.94
C GLY A 52 5.39 -9.93 -17.79
N GLU A 53 5.86 -8.71 -17.98
CA GLU A 53 5.05 -7.72 -18.70
C GLU A 53 5.96 -6.67 -19.32
N ALA A 54 6.42 -6.97 -20.54
CA ALA A 54 7.03 -5.97 -21.40
C ALA A 54 6.00 -4.85 -21.61
N ARG A 55 6.14 -3.76 -20.84
CA ARG A 55 5.34 -2.54 -20.99
C ARG A 55 5.39 -2.12 -22.47
N PRO A 56 4.26 -2.04 -23.19
CA PRO A 56 4.28 -1.55 -24.55
C PRO A 56 4.81 -0.12 -24.53
N ARG A 57 5.93 0.10 -25.22
CA ARG A 57 6.47 1.44 -25.42
C ARG A 57 5.54 2.19 -26.38
N PRO A 58 5.09 3.42 -26.06
CA PRO A 58 4.37 4.25 -27.01
C PRO A 58 5.26 4.65 -28.19
#